data_AF-A0A9X6WTF6-F1
#
_entry.id   AF-A0A9X6WTF6-F1
#
_cell.length_a   1.000
_cell.length_b   1.000
_cell.length_c   1.000
_cell.angle_alpha   90.00
_cell.angle_beta   90.00
_cell.angle_gamma   90.00
#
_symmetry.space_group_name_H-M   'P 1'
#
loop_
_entity.id
_entity.type
_entity.pdbx_description
1 polymer ?
#
loop_
_entity_poly.entity_id
_entity_poly.type
_entity_poly.pdbx_seq_one_letter_code
_entity_poly.pdbx_strand_id
1 'polypeptide(L)' 'MDFSFYTESTEVLRLLGNSARLSIVCKLIAYESLSVSDLSKRTKITEDLIVQHLRKLTSGNIV' A
#
# COMPACT_ATOMS: atom_id res chain seq x y z
N MET A 1 -17.59 3.90 -24.32
CA MET A 1 -16.32 3.45 -23.72
C MET A 1 -16.68 2.51 -22.60
N ASP A 2 -16.24 1.27 -22.66
CA ASP A 2 -16.54 0.30 -21.60
C ASP A 2 -15.59 0.54 -20.42
N PHE A 3 -16.12 1.09 -19.33
CA PHE A 3 -15.35 1.36 -18.13
C PHE A 3 -15.02 0.10 -17.34
N SER A 4 -15.67 -1.03 -17.64
CA SER A 4 -15.40 -2.30 -16.96
C SER A 4 -13.95 -2.75 -17.14
N PHE A 5 -13.34 -2.41 -18.28
CA PHE A 5 -11.92 -2.67 -18.58
C PHE A 5 -10.97 -2.05 -17.55
N TYR A 6 -11.33 -0.90 -16.96
CA TYR A 6 -10.48 -0.20 -16.01
C TYR A 6 -10.83 -0.50 -14.55
N THR A 7 -11.80 -1.37 -14.27
CA THR A 7 -12.28 -1.61 -12.90
C THR A 7 -11.13 -1.97 -11.97
N GLU A 8 -10.24 -2.88 -12.37
CA GLU A 8 -9.06 -3.24 -11.60
C GLU A 8 -8.10 -2.06 -11.43
N SER A 9 -7.81 -1.32 -12.50
CA SER A 9 -6.94 -0.14 -12.44
C SER A 9 -7.50 0.95 -11.51
N THR A 10 -8.82 1.18 -11.53
CA THR A 10 -9.47 2.15 -10.65
C THR A 10 -9.41 1.71 -9.20
N GLU A 11 -9.50 0.40 -8.92
CA GLU A 11 -9.37 -0.14 -7.57
C GLU A 11 -7.94 0.01 -7.04
N VAL A 12 -6.93 -0.30 -7.85
CA VAL A 12 -5.52 -0.06 -7.52
C VAL A 12 -5.27 1.42 -7.19
N LEU A 13 -5.76 2.34 -8.02
CA LEU A 13 -5.62 3.78 -7.79
C LEU A 13 -6.36 4.23 -6.53
N ARG A 14 -7.54 3.67 -6.24
CA ARG A 14 -8.30 3.95 -5.01
C ARG A 14 -7.54 3.50 -3.76
N LEU A 15 -6.80 2.39 -3.84
CA LEU A 15 -5.97 1.91 -2.75
C LEU A 15 -4.69 2.74 -2.60
N LEU A 16 -4.02 3.08 -3.69
CA LEU A 16 -2.77 3.84 -3.67
C LEU A 16 -2.96 5.35 -3.47
N GLY A 17 -4.16 5.89 -3.68
CA GLY A 17 -4.48 7.32 -3.48
C GLY A 17 -4.37 7.82 -2.04
N ASN A 18 -4.03 6.95 -1.07
CA ASN A 18 -3.72 7.35 0.28
C ASN A 18 -2.19 7.46 0.46
N SER A 19 -1.72 8.62 0.92
CA SER A 19 -0.29 8.94 1.03
C SER A 19 0.51 7.96 1.89
N ALA A 20 -0.07 7.45 2.99
CA ALA A 20 0.58 6.45 3.84
C ALA A 20 0.75 5.11 3.12
N ARG A 21 -0.33 4.60 2.49
CA ARG A 21 -0.27 3.37 1.68
C ARG A 21 0.72 3.49 0.53
N LEU A 22 0.70 4.63 -0.18
CA LEU A 22 1.66 4.89 -1.25
C LEU A 22 3.11 4.86 -0.72
N SER A 23 3.37 5.51 0.40
CA SER A 23 4.70 5.53 1.02
C SER A 23 5.18 4.13 1.37
N ILE A 24 4.32 3.29 1.96
CA ILE A 24 4.63 1.89 2.29
C ILE A 24 5.01 1.11 1.04
N VAL A 25 4.18 1.17 -0.01
CA VAL A 25 4.42 0.46 -1.27
C VAL A 25 5.72 0.93 -1.94
N CYS A 26 5.97 2.24 -1.98
CA CYS A 26 7.23 2.78 -2.51
C CYS A 26 8.46 2.26 -1.74
N LYS A 27 8.37 2.06 -0.42
CA LYS A 27 9.48 1.49 0.36
C LYS A 27 9.64 -0.01 0.12
N LEU A 28 8.56 -0.76 -0.03
CA LEU A 28 8.63 -2.18 -0.37
C LEU A 28 9.25 -2.37 -1.77
N ILE A 29 8.90 -1.55 -2.76
CA ILE A 29 9.54 -1.58 -4.08
C ILE A 29 11.04 -1.24 -3.99
N ALA A 30 11.41 -0.24 -3.20
CA ALA A 30 12.80 0.22 -3.11
C ALA A 30 13.74 -0.72 -2.34
N TYR A 31 13.21 -1.52 -1.40
CA TYR A 31 14.00 -2.34 -0.48
C TYR A 31 13.61 -3.83 -0.51
N GLU A 32 12.73 -4.23 -1.43
CA GLU A 32 12.14 -5.56 -1.64
C GLU A 32 11.33 -6.09 -0.45
N SER A 33 11.99 -6.42 0.66
CA SER A 33 11.37 -7.00 1.85
C SER A 33 11.69 -6.16 3.09
N LEU A 34 10.64 -5.73 3.78
CA LEU A 34 10.74 -4.93 5.00
C LEU A 34 9.81 -5.49 6.07
N SER A 35 10.30 -5.57 7.30
CA SER A 35 9.43 -5.85 8.45
C SER A 35 8.50 -4.66 8.74
N VAL A 36 7.45 -4.90 9.52
CA VAL A 36 6.56 -3.83 10.02
C VAL A 36 7.34 -2.75 10.77
N SER A 37 8.33 -3.16 11.59
CA SER A 37 9.18 -2.23 12.32
C SER A 37 10.09 -1.41 11.41
N ASP A 38 10.61 -1.99 10.32
CA ASP A 38 11.40 -1.24 9.34
C ASP A 38 10.54 -0.22 8.59
N LEU A 39 9.33 -0.62 8.19
CA LEU A 39 8.37 0.28 7.55
C LEU A 39 7.98 1.44 8.47
N SER A 40 7.72 1.16 9.75
CA SER A 40 7.42 2.16 10.76
C SER A 40 8.54 3.20 10.87
N LYS A 41 9.79 2.74 11.05
CA LYS A 41 10.97 3.63 11.12
C LYS A 41 11.16 4.47 9.85
N ARG A 42 10.96 3.87 8.67
CA ARG A 42 11.22 4.53 7.38
C ARG A 42 10.12 5.50 6.95
N THR A 43 8.88 5.23 7.34
CA THR A 43 7.71 6.06 6.98
C THR A 43 7.33 7.04 8.08
N LYS A 44 7.85 6.86 9.30
CA LYS A 44 7.46 7.58 10.53
C LYS A 44 5.98 7.39 10.89
N ILE A 45 5.40 6.26 10.49
CA ILE A 45 4.04 5.84 10.82
C ILE A 45 4.15 4.80 11.93
N THR A 46 3.23 4.82 12.90
CA THR A 46 3.21 3.84 13.99
C THR A 46 2.93 2.43 13.47
N GLU A 47 3.45 1.40 14.16
CA GLU A 47 3.34 0.02 13.68
C GLU A 47 1.89 -0.46 13.57
N ASP A 48 0.99 -0.01 14.46
CA ASP A 48 -0.43 -0.34 14.40
C ASP A 48 -1.10 0.18 13.11
N LEU A 49 -0.77 1.41 12.71
CA LEU A 49 -1.25 2.01 11.47
C LEU A 49 -0.63 1.33 10.25
N ILE A 50 0.65 0.96 10.29
CA ILE A 50 1.29 0.15 9.24
C ILE A 50 0.53 -1.16 9.04
N VAL A 51 0.24 -1.90 10.11
CA VAL A 51 -0.52 -3.16 10.02
C VAL A 51 -1.91 -2.92 9.44
N GLN A 52 -2.59 -1.85 9.86
CA GLN A 52 -3.91 -1.51 9.31
C GLN A 52 -3.84 -1.20 7.80
N HIS A 53 -2.81 -0.49 7.35
CA HIS A 53 -2.60 -0.18 5.95
C HIS A 53 -2.22 -1.42 5.13
N LEU A 54 -1.34 -2.28 5.65
CA LEU A 54 -0.97 -3.55 5.02
C LEU A 54 -2.17 -4.47 4.83
N ARG A 55 -3.03 -4.61 5.84
CA ARG A 55 -4.28 -5.39 5.70
C ARG A 55 -5.13 -4.93 4.51
N LYS A 56 -5.28 -3.61 4.34
CA LYS A 56 -6.03 -3.04 3.21
C LYS A 56 -5.34 -3.29 1.86
N LEU A 57 -4.02 -3.25 1.82
CA LEU A 57 -3.24 -3.49 0.60
C LEU A 57 -3.26 -4.97 0.21
N THR A 58 -3.14 -5.89 1.17
CA THR A 58 -3.24 -7.33 0.95
C THR A 58 -4.65 -7.75 0.52
N SER A 59 -5.71 -7.19 1.14
CA SER A 59 -7.08 -7.41 0.66
C SER A 59 -7.31 -6.92 -0.77
N GLY A 60 -6.49 -5.98 -1.24
CA GLY A 60 -6.51 -5.47 -2.62
C GLY A 60 -5.46 -6.09 -3.53
N ASN A 61 -4.78 -7.16 -3.11
CA ASN A 61 -3.72 -7.85 -3.85
C ASN A 61 -2.56 -6.95 -4.34
N ILE A 62 -2.20 -5.93 -3.56
CA ILE A 62 -1.08 -5.03 -3.89
C ILE A 62 0.26 -5.52 -3.33
N VAL A 63 0.24 -6.11 -2.13
CA VAL A 63 1.40 -6.64 -1.37
C VAL A 63 1.05 -7.94 -0.67
#